data_AF-A0A918G261-F1
#
_entry.id   AF-A0A918G261-F1
#
_cell.length_a   1.000
_cell.length_b   1.000
_cell.length_c   1.000
_cell.angle_alpha   90.00
_cell.angle_beta   90.00
_cell.angle_gamma   90.00
#
_symmetry.space_group_name_H-M   'P 1'
#
loop_
_entity.id
_entity.type
_entity.pdbx_description
1 polymer ?
#
loop_
_entity_poly.entity_id
_entity_poly.type
_entity_poly.pdbx_seq_one_letter_code
_entity_poly.pdbx_strand_id
1 'polypeptide(L)'
;MAELTIPGDVAAIRADAERWRRFGEALEAAQRGVAALAPEWEGEAALAFAAYQERTAPGWLAAVDACHAAGRAVAAYADTLEWAQREAETAPEDDHERIRTQVATAGDDAVLAVRAADAQAPRTLAQPGASGSKWDDVVGDHPDPSTINAEGRRTHILWGDHRGGGHHHDSGVPGKTVFPEDWDDDKIMDTVDDVARNPDQAPQRQDNGNWIAEGTRDGVRVVVIVDDDGDVVTAYPEYGKGVCRNDEEGDPQPLSPEENGGRSSVDIDEELDDAQEADDHAEEAEHRADEHEEAAEEAAEAGDHEAASEHSAAAQSLRDEAETSRMAADQHRERADRAHDADRDASSFWNL
;
A
#
# COMPACT_ATOMS: atom_id res chain seq x y z
N MET A 1 -38.15 36.99 -17.82
CA MET A 1 -37.07 36.43 -18.64
C MET A 1 -35.97 36.12 -17.66
N ALA A 2 -36.03 34.95 -17.04
CA ALA A 2 -34.92 34.43 -16.26
C ALA A 2 -33.75 34.20 -17.22
N GLU A 3 -32.60 34.79 -16.94
CA GLU A 3 -31.39 34.60 -17.74
C GLU A 3 -30.75 33.27 -17.31
N LEU A 4 -30.56 32.33 -18.26
CA LEU A 4 -29.87 31.08 -17.98
C LEU A 4 -28.37 31.36 -17.97
N THR A 5 -27.71 31.10 -16.85
CA THR A 5 -26.25 31.09 -16.77
C THR A 5 -25.76 29.65 -16.63
N ILE A 6 -24.84 29.24 -17.50
CA ILE A 6 -24.15 27.94 -17.43
C ILE A 6 -22.73 28.18 -16.88
N PRO A 7 -22.47 27.88 -15.59
CA PRO A 7 -21.18 28.16 -14.98
C PRO A 7 -20.09 27.21 -15.48
N GLY A 8 -18.85 27.71 -15.57
CA GLY A 8 -17.66 26.92 -15.89
C GLY A 8 -16.68 27.64 -16.79
N ASP A 9 -15.40 27.27 -16.71
CA ASP A 9 -14.32 27.82 -17.53
C ASP A 9 -13.88 26.78 -18.57
N VAL A 10 -14.42 26.92 -19.78
CA VAL A 10 -14.12 26.04 -20.92
C VAL A 10 -12.62 26.06 -21.25
N ALA A 11 -11.94 27.21 -21.14
CA ALA A 11 -10.54 27.32 -21.48
C ALA A 11 -9.67 26.57 -20.47
N ALA A 12 -9.98 26.66 -19.18
CA ALA A 12 -9.31 25.89 -18.14
C ALA A 12 -9.51 24.38 -18.33
N ILE A 13 -10.74 23.92 -18.55
CA ILE A 13 -11.04 22.49 -18.76
C ILE A 13 -10.30 21.94 -20.00
N ARG A 14 -10.25 22.71 -21.09
CA ARG A 14 -9.46 22.35 -22.28
C ARG A 14 -7.95 22.30 -22.00
N ALA A 15 -7.43 23.23 -21.20
CA ALA A 15 -6.04 23.20 -20.78
C ALA A 15 -5.73 21.95 -19.95
N ASP A 16 -6.66 21.47 -19.14
CA ASP A 16 -6.52 20.25 -18.34
C ASP A 16 -6.51 18.99 -19.21
N ALA A 17 -7.46 18.89 -20.16
CA ALA A 17 -7.49 17.82 -21.16
C ALA A 17 -6.18 17.74 -21.96
N GLU A 18 -5.63 18.89 -22.35
CA GLU A 18 -4.37 18.99 -23.08
C GLU A 18 -3.16 18.55 -22.24
N ARG A 19 -3.17 18.80 -20.92
CA ARG A 19 -2.11 18.30 -20.02
C ARG A 19 -2.11 16.77 -19.96
N TRP A 20 -3.28 16.15 -19.83
CA TRP A 20 -3.42 14.68 -19.89
C TRP A 20 -2.90 14.10 -21.21
N ARG A 21 -3.28 14.73 -22.33
CA ARG A 21 -2.82 14.30 -23.66
C ARG A 21 -1.29 14.36 -23.80
N ARG A 22 -0.67 15.48 -23.41
CA ARG A 22 0.80 15.65 -23.45
C ARG A 22 1.53 14.69 -22.54
N PHE A 23 0.94 14.38 -21.37
CA PHE A 23 1.52 13.42 -20.46
C PHE A 23 1.52 12.00 -21.08
N GLY A 24 0.43 11.59 -21.73
CA GLY A 24 0.38 10.36 -22.51
C GLY A 24 1.44 10.31 -23.63
N GLU A 25 1.61 11.39 -24.40
CA GLU A 25 2.64 11.49 -25.45
C GLU A 25 4.07 11.35 -24.87
N ALA A 26 4.31 11.95 -23.71
CA ALA A 26 5.60 11.88 -23.02
C ALA A 26 5.89 10.46 -22.51
N LEU A 27 4.90 9.78 -21.93
CA LEU A 27 5.00 8.39 -21.50
C LEU A 27 5.28 7.45 -22.69
N GLU A 28 4.58 7.65 -23.80
CA GLU A 28 4.79 6.86 -25.02
C GLU A 28 6.19 7.07 -25.60
N ALA A 29 6.68 8.31 -25.61
CA ALA A 29 8.04 8.63 -26.03
C ALA A 29 9.09 7.97 -25.12
N ALA A 30 8.88 7.96 -23.80
CA ALA A 30 9.75 7.29 -22.85
C ALA A 30 9.77 5.77 -23.06
N GLN A 31 8.60 5.14 -23.19
CA GLN A 31 8.48 3.70 -23.45
C GLN A 31 9.21 3.30 -24.74
N ARG A 32 9.03 4.06 -25.83
CA ARG A 32 9.76 3.82 -27.09
C ARG A 32 11.27 3.95 -26.91
N GLY A 33 11.71 4.94 -26.12
CA GLY A 33 13.12 5.13 -25.78
C GLY A 33 13.71 3.92 -25.06
N VAL A 34 13.01 3.40 -24.05
CA VAL A 34 13.42 2.20 -23.31
C VAL A 34 13.42 0.97 -24.22
N ALA A 35 12.36 0.76 -25.01
CA ALA A 35 12.26 -0.37 -25.94
C ALA A 35 13.32 -0.35 -27.06
N ALA A 36 13.87 0.82 -27.38
CA ALA A 36 14.96 0.96 -28.35
C ALA A 36 16.35 0.67 -27.74
N LEU A 37 16.46 0.49 -26.42
CA LEU A 37 17.72 0.09 -25.78
C LEU A 37 18.01 -1.37 -26.12
N ALA A 38 18.85 -1.58 -27.13
CA ALA A 38 19.48 -2.86 -27.41
C ALA A 38 20.82 -2.92 -26.64
N PRO A 39 20.92 -3.68 -25.54
CA PRO A 39 22.18 -3.78 -24.82
C PRO A 39 23.26 -4.40 -25.72
N GLU A 40 24.43 -3.77 -25.80
CA GLU A 40 25.61 -4.33 -26.48
C GLU A 40 26.28 -5.43 -25.65
N TRP A 41 25.81 -5.67 -24.42
CA TRP A 41 26.32 -6.71 -23.53
C TRP A 41 25.53 -8.02 -23.70
N GLU A 42 26.22 -9.15 -23.55
CA GLU A 42 25.66 -10.50 -23.63
C GLU A 42 25.63 -11.15 -22.23
N GLY A 43 24.85 -12.24 -22.08
CA GLY A 43 24.75 -13.03 -20.84
C GLY A 43 23.47 -12.81 -20.04
N GLU A 44 23.43 -13.32 -18.82
CA GLU A 44 22.23 -13.35 -17.96
C GLU A 44 21.63 -11.96 -17.71
N ALA A 45 22.46 -10.93 -17.53
CA ALA A 45 21.99 -9.56 -17.35
C ALA A 45 21.28 -8.99 -18.58
N ALA A 46 21.72 -9.35 -19.80
CA ALA A 46 21.06 -8.93 -21.03
C ALA A 46 19.68 -9.59 -21.17
N LEU A 47 19.59 -10.88 -20.84
CA LEU A 47 18.34 -11.64 -20.85
C LEU A 47 17.36 -11.10 -19.79
N ALA A 48 17.84 -10.80 -18.58
CA ALA A 48 17.03 -10.22 -17.51
C ALA A 48 16.46 -8.85 -17.91
N PHE A 49 17.26 -8.00 -18.54
CA PHE A 49 16.79 -6.70 -19.04
C PHE A 49 15.76 -6.85 -20.17
N ALA A 50 15.97 -7.76 -21.12
CA ALA A 50 15.00 -8.04 -22.18
C ALA A 50 13.68 -8.57 -21.60
N ALA A 51 13.73 -9.49 -20.65
CA ALA A 51 12.56 -10.01 -19.95
C ALA A 51 11.82 -8.91 -19.16
N TYR A 52 12.55 -7.98 -18.54
CA TYR A 52 11.97 -6.80 -17.89
C TYR A 52 11.23 -5.90 -18.90
N GLN A 53 11.83 -5.62 -20.05
CA GLN A 53 11.18 -4.81 -21.09
C GLN A 53 9.90 -5.48 -21.60
N GLU A 54 9.95 -6.78 -21.91
CA GLU A 54 8.79 -7.55 -22.37
C GLU A 54 7.67 -7.55 -21.34
N ARG A 55 8.01 -7.73 -20.06
CA ARG A 55 7.05 -7.75 -18.95
C ARG A 55 6.39 -6.40 -18.68
N THR A 56 7.14 -5.30 -18.80
CA THR A 56 6.64 -3.97 -18.43
C THR A 56 5.98 -3.21 -19.58
N ALA A 57 6.31 -3.52 -20.84
CA ALA A 57 5.77 -2.80 -21.99
C ALA A 57 4.23 -2.72 -22.05
N PRO A 58 3.45 -3.78 -21.73
CA PRO A 58 1.99 -3.67 -21.69
C PRO A 58 1.49 -2.63 -20.69
N GLY A 59 2.17 -2.52 -19.54
CA GLY A 59 1.81 -1.57 -18.49
C GLY A 59 1.99 -0.12 -18.90
N TRP A 60 3.12 0.17 -19.55
CA TRP A 60 3.40 1.50 -20.09
C TRP A 60 2.40 1.90 -21.16
N LEU A 61 2.07 0.99 -22.08
CA LEU A 61 1.11 1.27 -23.15
C LEU A 61 -0.30 1.50 -22.62
N ALA A 62 -0.73 0.70 -21.63
CA ALA A 62 -2.03 0.90 -21.01
C ALA A 62 -2.12 2.22 -20.22
N ALA A 63 -1.05 2.64 -19.54
CA ALA A 63 -0.98 3.97 -18.91
C ALA A 63 -1.06 5.12 -19.93
N VAL A 64 -0.41 4.97 -21.09
CA VAL A 64 -0.51 5.91 -22.22
C VAL A 64 -1.96 5.99 -22.71
N ASP A 65 -2.61 4.85 -22.96
CA ASP A 65 -3.99 4.78 -23.42
C ASP A 65 -4.97 5.41 -22.41
N ALA A 66 -4.77 5.18 -21.11
CA ALA A 66 -5.56 5.77 -20.04
C ALA A 66 -5.45 7.30 -20.02
N CYS A 67 -4.23 7.85 -20.12
CA CYS A 67 -4.02 9.31 -20.19
C CYS A 67 -4.70 9.94 -21.40
N HIS A 68 -4.62 9.28 -22.56
CA HIS A 68 -5.30 9.74 -23.77
C HIS A 68 -6.82 9.64 -23.66
N ALA A 69 -7.35 8.58 -23.04
CA ALA A 69 -8.78 8.41 -22.81
C ALA A 69 -9.34 9.48 -21.86
N ALA A 70 -8.67 9.71 -20.73
CA ALA A 70 -9.03 10.77 -19.78
C ALA A 70 -9.01 12.16 -20.44
N GLY A 71 -7.96 12.49 -21.20
CA GLY A 71 -7.87 13.75 -21.93
C GLY A 71 -9.03 13.93 -22.93
N ARG A 72 -9.40 12.88 -23.69
CA ARG A 72 -10.54 12.93 -24.62
C ARG A 72 -11.87 13.12 -23.90
N ALA A 73 -12.09 12.44 -22.77
CA ALA A 73 -13.31 12.56 -21.99
C ALA A 73 -13.52 13.99 -21.47
N VAL A 74 -12.48 14.57 -20.88
CA VAL A 74 -12.50 15.95 -20.37
C VAL A 74 -12.70 16.96 -21.50
N ALA A 75 -12.09 16.74 -22.68
CA ALA A 75 -12.30 17.59 -23.85
C ALA A 75 -13.74 17.54 -24.37
N ALA A 76 -14.36 16.34 -24.41
CA ALA A 76 -15.75 16.18 -24.84
C ALA A 76 -16.74 16.90 -23.91
N TYR A 77 -16.48 16.88 -22.60
CA TYR A 77 -17.24 17.69 -21.65
C TYR A 77 -17.07 19.19 -21.93
N ALA A 78 -15.85 19.67 -22.18
CA ALA A 78 -15.61 21.07 -22.51
C ALA A 78 -16.36 21.52 -23.78
N ASP A 79 -16.44 20.67 -24.80
CA ASP A 79 -17.21 20.94 -26.02
C ASP A 79 -18.72 21.07 -25.73
N THR A 80 -19.25 20.22 -24.84
CA THR A 80 -20.65 20.30 -24.41
C THR A 80 -20.91 21.56 -23.57
N LEU A 81 -19.97 21.91 -22.69
CA LEU A 81 -20.06 23.13 -21.88
C LEU A 81 -20.03 24.39 -22.74
N GLU A 82 -19.14 24.45 -23.74
CA GLU A 82 -19.07 25.57 -24.70
C GLU A 82 -20.36 25.69 -25.52
N TRP A 83 -20.90 24.57 -26.00
CA TRP A 83 -22.21 24.55 -26.66
C TRP A 83 -23.30 25.10 -25.74
N ALA A 84 -23.37 24.63 -24.49
CA ALA A 84 -24.40 25.03 -23.54
C ALA A 84 -24.32 26.51 -23.16
N GLN A 85 -23.11 27.06 -22.99
CA GLN A 85 -22.90 28.49 -22.75
C GLN A 85 -23.39 29.33 -23.92
N ARG A 86 -23.14 28.89 -25.17
CA ARG A 86 -23.63 29.58 -26.37
C ARG A 86 -25.15 29.50 -26.51
N GLU A 87 -25.76 28.34 -26.24
CA GLU A 87 -27.22 28.18 -26.31
C GLU A 87 -27.92 29.02 -25.24
N ALA A 88 -27.37 29.09 -24.02
CA ALA A 88 -27.96 29.82 -22.91
C ALA A 88 -28.15 31.33 -23.17
N GLU A 89 -27.34 31.92 -24.07
CA GLU A 89 -27.47 33.33 -24.48
C GLU A 89 -28.81 33.63 -25.19
N THR A 90 -29.42 32.62 -25.83
CA THR A 90 -30.61 32.84 -26.69
C THR A 90 -31.77 31.88 -26.42
N ALA A 91 -31.58 30.88 -25.55
CA ALA A 91 -32.55 29.82 -25.30
C ALA A 91 -33.84 30.31 -24.58
N PRO A 92 -35.04 29.90 -25.06
CA PRO A 92 -36.30 30.07 -24.32
C PRO A 92 -36.27 29.37 -22.96
N GLU A 93 -37.04 29.86 -21.98
CA GLU A 93 -37.12 29.28 -20.62
C GLU A 93 -37.45 27.77 -20.62
N ASP A 94 -38.29 27.30 -21.54
CA ASP A 94 -38.67 25.89 -21.67
C ASP A 94 -37.48 24.96 -22.02
N ASP A 95 -36.43 25.48 -22.63
CA ASP A 95 -35.23 24.73 -23.02
C ASP A 95 -34.15 24.68 -21.92
N HIS A 96 -34.30 25.49 -20.86
CA HIS A 96 -33.27 25.63 -19.82
C HIS A 96 -32.95 24.31 -19.11
N GLU A 97 -33.99 23.52 -18.81
CA GLU A 97 -33.82 22.24 -18.12
C GLU A 97 -33.13 21.19 -19.00
N ARG A 98 -33.43 21.19 -20.30
CA ARG A 98 -32.77 20.31 -21.27
C ARG A 98 -31.27 20.63 -21.34
N ILE A 99 -30.92 21.92 -21.42
CA ILE A 99 -29.51 22.37 -21.49
C ILE A 99 -28.76 21.98 -20.21
N ARG A 100 -29.34 22.22 -19.03
CA ARG A 100 -28.72 21.83 -17.74
C ARG A 100 -28.53 20.33 -17.63
N THR A 101 -29.56 19.55 -17.96
CA THR A 101 -29.49 18.08 -17.94
C THR A 101 -28.38 17.58 -18.86
N GLN A 102 -28.26 18.11 -20.08
CA GLN A 102 -27.24 17.67 -21.03
C GLN A 102 -25.81 17.99 -20.54
N VAL A 103 -25.60 19.14 -19.90
CA VAL A 103 -24.30 19.48 -19.29
C VAL A 103 -24.00 18.55 -18.11
N ALA A 104 -24.99 18.28 -17.25
CA ALA A 104 -24.82 17.37 -16.11
C ALA A 104 -24.47 15.95 -16.58
N THR A 105 -25.22 15.39 -17.53
CA THR A 105 -24.96 14.07 -18.10
C THR A 105 -23.57 14.00 -18.75
N ALA A 106 -23.16 15.01 -19.51
CA ALA A 106 -21.82 15.03 -20.09
C ALA A 106 -20.70 15.09 -19.03
N GLY A 107 -20.95 15.74 -17.90
CA GLY A 107 -20.04 15.74 -16.75
C GLY A 107 -19.93 14.37 -16.10
N ASP A 108 -21.06 13.72 -15.84
CA ASP A 108 -21.11 12.36 -15.28
C ASP A 108 -20.43 11.34 -16.21
N ASP A 109 -20.71 11.42 -17.52
CA ASP A 109 -20.09 10.58 -18.55
C ASP A 109 -18.57 10.78 -18.58
N ALA A 110 -18.09 12.02 -18.48
CA ALA A 110 -16.66 12.30 -18.43
C ALA A 110 -16.01 11.73 -17.17
N VAL A 111 -16.66 11.82 -16.00
CA VAL A 111 -16.17 11.21 -14.75
C VAL A 111 -16.12 9.69 -14.87
N LEU A 112 -17.17 9.06 -15.41
CA LEU A 112 -17.20 7.62 -15.63
C LEU A 112 -16.12 7.16 -16.62
N ALA A 113 -15.91 7.91 -17.70
CA ALA A 113 -14.87 7.60 -18.68
C ALA A 113 -13.45 7.74 -18.10
N VAL A 114 -13.20 8.77 -17.27
CA VAL A 114 -11.92 8.93 -16.57
C VAL A 114 -11.70 7.79 -15.58
N ARG A 115 -12.71 7.40 -14.80
CA ARG A 115 -12.63 6.25 -13.89
C ARG A 115 -12.40 4.93 -14.62
N ALA A 116 -13.07 4.73 -15.75
CA ALA A 116 -12.87 3.53 -16.57
C ALA A 116 -11.46 3.50 -17.18
N ALA A 117 -10.90 4.65 -17.56
CA ALA A 117 -9.53 4.75 -18.04
C ALA A 117 -8.52 4.43 -16.92
N ASP A 118 -8.76 4.93 -15.70
CA ASP A 118 -7.95 4.62 -14.52
C ASP A 118 -8.01 3.13 -14.16
N ALA A 119 -9.20 2.52 -14.19
CA ALA A 119 -9.38 1.09 -13.93
C ALA A 119 -8.70 0.18 -14.97
N GLN A 120 -8.56 0.65 -16.21
CA GLN A 120 -7.84 -0.07 -17.27
C GLN A 120 -6.32 0.15 -17.23
N ALA A 121 -5.84 1.16 -16.50
CA ALA A 121 -4.43 1.37 -16.29
C ALA A 121 -3.93 0.31 -15.29
N PRO A 122 -3.01 -0.59 -15.68
CA PRO A 122 -2.43 -1.52 -14.74
C PRO A 122 -1.71 -0.71 -13.67
N ARG A 123 -2.13 -0.89 -12.41
CA ARG A 123 -1.54 -0.25 -11.23
C ARG A 123 -0.07 -0.64 -11.00
N THR A 124 0.42 -1.60 -11.78
CA THR A 124 1.79 -2.11 -11.74
C THR A 124 2.57 -1.63 -12.97
N LEU A 125 2.99 -0.37 -12.98
CA LEU A 125 4.29 -0.09 -13.58
C LEU A 125 5.33 -0.57 -12.56
N ALA A 126 5.76 -1.83 -12.69
CA ALA A 126 6.91 -2.32 -11.93
C ALA A 126 8.07 -1.36 -12.19
N GLN A 127 8.38 -0.50 -11.22
CA GLN A 127 9.58 0.32 -11.27
C GLN A 127 10.77 -0.62 -11.10
N PRO A 128 11.78 -0.57 -11.98
CA PRO A 128 13.00 -1.32 -11.76
C PRO A 128 13.76 -0.63 -10.62
N GLY A 129 13.77 -1.24 -9.45
CA GLY A 129 14.68 -0.90 -8.34
C GLY A 129 14.38 0.37 -7.56
N ALA A 130 13.14 0.87 -7.53
CA ALA A 130 12.74 1.90 -6.57
C ALA A 130 12.04 1.23 -5.37
N SER A 131 12.87 0.87 -4.41
CA SER A 131 12.53 0.15 -3.20
C SER A 131 11.95 1.15 -2.18
N GLY A 132 10.64 1.38 -2.28
CA GLY A 132 9.85 2.08 -1.26
C GLY A 132 8.96 1.12 -0.48
N SER A 133 9.24 -0.18 -0.57
CA SER A 133 8.42 -1.20 0.06
C SER A 133 8.99 -1.55 1.42
N LYS A 134 8.12 -1.90 2.36
CA LYS A 134 8.54 -2.31 3.70
C LYS A 134 9.26 -3.65 3.74
N TRP A 135 9.30 -4.38 2.62
CA TRP A 135 10.23 -5.48 2.43
C TRP A 135 11.70 -5.06 2.52
N ASP A 136 12.05 -3.82 2.17
CA ASP A 136 13.44 -3.32 2.25
C ASP A 136 13.93 -3.15 3.69
N ASP A 137 13.00 -3.05 4.65
CA ASP A 137 13.29 -2.96 6.07
C ASP A 137 13.52 -4.36 6.70
N VAL A 138 13.32 -5.45 5.94
CA VAL A 138 13.52 -6.82 6.40
C VAL A 138 15.00 -7.21 6.33
N VAL A 139 15.55 -7.68 7.45
CA VAL A 139 16.92 -8.19 7.50
C VAL A 139 16.96 -9.65 7.04
N GLY A 140 17.66 -9.90 5.94
CA GLY A 140 17.91 -11.25 5.40
C GLY A 140 17.26 -11.48 4.03
N ASP A 141 17.34 -12.72 3.55
CA ASP A 141 16.72 -13.09 2.27
C ASP A 141 15.20 -13.06 2.41
N HIS A 142 14.53 -12.37 1.49
CA HIS A 142 13.07 -12.29 1.38
C HIS A 142 12.66 -12.34 -0.10
N PRO A 143 11.41 -12.70 -0.43
CA PRO A 143 10.94 -12.68 -1.81
C PRO A 143 11.01 -11.27 -2.41
N ASP A 144 11.29 -11.18 -3.71
CA ASP A 144 11.25 -9.91 -4.44
C ASP A 144 9.80 -9.39 -4.46
N PRO A 145 9.51 -8.22 -3.87
CA PRO A 145 8.15 -7.71 -3.82
C PRO A 145 7.53 -7.52 -5.20
N SER A 146 8.34 -7.28 -6.23
CA SER A 146 7.85 -7.10 -7.59
C SER A 146 7.39 -8.39 -8.28
N THR A 147 7.74 -9.56 -7.72
CA THR A 147 7.33 -10.87 -8.25
C THR A 147 6.14 -11.47 -7.51
N ILE A 148 5.75 -10.91 -6.36
CA ILE A 148 4.63 -11.43 -5.55
C ILE A 148 3.31 -11.36 -6.33
N ASN A 149 2.50 -12.42 -6.29
CA ASN A 149 1.23 -12.50 -7.02
C ASN A 149 0.20 -13.39 -6.31
N ALA A 150 -1.03 -12.87 -6.15
CA ALA A 150 -2.15 -13.55 -5.51
C ALA A 150 -3.06 -14.32 -6.47
N GLU A 151 -2.97 -14.12 -7.79
CA GLU A 151 -3.92 -14.66 -8.76
C GLU A 151 -4.00 -16.20 -8.72
N GLY A 152 -2.88 -16.88 -8.45
CA GLY A 152 -2.82 -18.34 -8.27
C GLY A 152 -3.65 -18.86 -7.09
N ARG A 153 -4.04 -17.99 -6.14
CA ARG A 153 -4.86 -18.31 -4.96
C ARG A 153 -6.24 -17.68 -4.96
N ARG A 154 -6.65 -17.00 -6.02
CA ARG A 154 -7.94 -16.29 -6.11
C ARG A 154 -9.13 -17.11 -5.59
N THR A 155 -9.31 -18.32 -6.10
CA THR A 155 -10.41 -19.20 -5.65
C THR A 155 -10.30 -19.58 -4.19
N HIS A 156 -9.09 -19.88 -3.69
CA HIS A 156 -8.87 -20.23 -2.29
C HIS A 156 -9.19 -19.04 -1.37
N ILE A 157 -8.70 -17.84 -1.71
CA ILE A 157 -8.92 -16.63 -0.92
C ILE A 157 -10.41 -16.27 -0.90
N LEU A 158 -11.06 -16.17 -2.06
CA LEU A 158 -12.43 -15.68 -2.16
C LEU A 158 -13.46 -16.72 -1.70
N TRP A 159 -13.38 -17.93 -2.24
CA TRP A 159 -14.45 -18.92 -2.13
C TRP A 159 -14.08 -20.15 -1.30
N GLY A 160 -12.80 -20.28 -0.97
CA GLY A 160 -12.27 -21.42 -0.25
C GLY A 160 -12.08 -22.66 -1.13
N ASP A 161 -11.24 -23.56 -0.66
CA ASP A 161 -11.07 -24.91 -1.18
C ASP A 161 -10.95 -25.92 -0.02
N HIS A 162 -10.65 -27.17 -0.35
CA HIS A 162 -10.44 -28.23 0.66
C HIS A 162 -9.31 -27.95 1.68
N ARG A 163 -8.49 -26.91 1.46
CA ARG A 163 -7.41 -26.47 2.37
C ARG A 163 -7.82 -25.27 3.23
N GLY A 164 -9.04 -24.75 3.08
CA GLY A 164 -9.55 -23.60 3.82
C GLY A 164 -9.81 -22.39 2.92
N GLY A 165 -9.68 -21.19 3.48
CA GLY A 165 -10.00 -19.92 2.81
C GLY A 165 -11.48 -19.54 2.88
N GLY A 166 -11.97 -18.80 1.88
CA GLY A 166 -13.35 -18.35 1.79
C GLY A 166 -13.61 -17.05 2.54
N HIS A 167 -13.01 -15.96 2.07
CA HIS A 167 -13.07 -14.64 2.68
C HIS A 167 -13.90 -13.64 1.88
N HIS A 168 -14.47 -14.02 0.73
CA HIS A 168 -15.49 -13.21 0.07
C HIS A 168 -16.74 -13.09 0.96
N HIS A 169 -17.44 -11.95 0.91
CA HIS A 169 -18.66 -11.70 1.67
C HIS A 169 -19.67 -12.85 1.56
N ASP A 170 -19.94 -13.27 0.33
CA ASP A 170 -20.90 -14.34 0.01
C ASP A 170 -20.31 -15.76 0.09
N SER A 171 -19.12 -15.95 0.66
CA SER A 171 -18.46 -17.27 0.71
C SER A 171 -19.23 -18.30 1.54
N GLY A 172 -20.00 -17.84 2.54
CA GLY A 172 -20.78 -18.70 3.42
C GLY A 172 -19.95 -19.65 4.28
N VAL A 173 -18.64 -19.44 4.41
CA VAL A 173 -17.75 -20.31 5.19
C VAL A 173 -17.84 -19.95 6.67
N PRO A 174 -18.35 -20.83 7.55
CA PRO A 174 -18.60 -20.49 8.95
C PRO A 174 -17.34 -20.08 9.72
N GLY A 175 -17.48 -19.08 10.59
CA GLY A 175 -16.44 -18.58 11.49
C GLY A 175 -15.33 -17.75 10.84
N LYS A 176 -15.32 -17.61 9.51
CA LYS A 176 -14.34 -16.81 8.77
C LYS A 176 -14.71 -15.33 8.79
N THR A 177 -13.68 -14.49 8.85
CA THR A 177 -13.84 -13.07 8.54
C THR A 177 -13.96 -12.89 7.03
N VAL A 178 -14.85 -12.02 6.60
CA VAL A 178 -15.14 -11.77 5.19
C VAL A 178 -14.98 -10.29 4.84
N PHE A 179 -14.57 -10.05 3.60
CA PHE A 179 -14.38 -8.71 3.06
C PHE A 179 -15.72 -7.96 2.98
N PRO A 180 -15.68 -6.61 2.91
CA PRO A 180 -16.89 -5.80 2.81
C PRO A 180 -17.80 -6.22 1.66
N GLU A 181 -19.12 -6.15 1.87
CA GLU A 181 -20.13 -6.49 0.86
C GLU A 181 -20.00 -5.65 -0.42
N ASP A 182 -19.50 -4.42 -0.31
CA ASP A 182 -19.32 -3.50 -1.43
C ASP A 182 -18.02 -3.73 -2.22
N TRP A 183 -17.16 -4.67 -1.80
CA TRP A 183 -15.95 -5.06 -2.53
C TRP A 183 -16.23 -6.26 -3.42
N ASP A 184 -16.06 -6.07 -4.73
CA ASP A 184 -16.09 -7.17 -5.69
C ASP A 184 -14.78 -8.00 -5.68
N ASP A 185 -14.82 -9.16 -6.34
CA ASP A 185 -13.68 -10.08 -6.43
C ASP A 185 -12.37 -9.39 -6.88
N ASP A 186 -12.45 -8.49 -7.86
CA ASP A 186 -11.26 -7.81 -8.40
C ASP A 186 -10.71 -6.80 -7.41
N LYS A 187 -11.57 -6.03 -6.74
CA LYS A 187 -11.16 -5.12 -5.66
C LYS A 187 -10.46 -5.86 -4.52
N ILE A 188 -10.99 -7.02 -4.12
CA ILE A 188 -10.37 -7.85 -3.08
C ILE A 188 -8.97 -8.30 -3.54
N MET A 189 -8.87 -8.88 -4.73
CA MET A 189 -7.60 -9.40 -5.24
C MET A 189 -6.56 -8.32 -5.48
N ASP A 190 -6.94 -7.17 -6.04
CA ASP A 190 -6.08 -5.99 -6.19
C ASP A 190 -5.53 -5.51 -4.84
N THR A 191 -6.39 -5.52 -3.81
CA THR A 191 -5.99 -5.09 -2.46
C THR A 191 -5.02 -6.08 -1.83
N VAL A 192 -5.24 -7.38 -2.01
CA VAL A 192 -4.33 -8.42 -1.54
C VAL A 192 -2.97 -8.29 -2.24
N ASP A 193 -2.94 -8.13 -3.56
CA ASP A 193 -1.71 -7.93 -4.31
C ASP A 193 -0.97 -6.66 -3.85
N ASP A 194 -1.68 -5.55 -3.65
CA ASP A 194 -1.07 -4.32 -3.17
C ASP A 194 -0.47 -4.46 -1.77
N VAL A 195 -1.20 -5.04 -0.82
CA VAL A 195 -0.70 -5.24 0.55
C VAL A 195 0.49 -6.21 0.58
N ALA A 196 0.46 -7.26 -0.24
CA ALA A 196 1.57 -8.21 -0.31
C ALA A 196 2.85 -7.57 -0.83
N ARG A 197 2.75 -6.68 -1.82
CA ARG A 197 3.90 -5.99 -2.43
C ARG A 197 4.33 -4.75 -1.66
N ASN A 198 3.39 -4.04 -1.06
CA ASN A 198 3.54 -2.74 -0.41
C ASN A 198 2.89 -2.74 1.00
N PRO A 199 3.41 -3.55 1.93
CA PRO A 199 2.86 -3.61 3.28
C PRO A 199 3.13 -2.29 4.03
N ASP A 200 2.30 -1.99 5.02
CA ASP A 200 2.43 -0.77 5.83
C ASP A 200 3.61 -0.87 6.82
N GLN A 201 4.05 -2.10 7.11
CA GLN A 201 5.17 -2.43 8.01
C GLN A 201 6.05 -3.54 7.43
N ALA A 202 7.26 -3.69 7.99
CA ALA A 202 8.20 -4.72 7.57
C ALA A 202 7.57 -6.11 7.77
N PRO A 203 7.50 -6.96 6.72
CA PRO A 203 6.93 -8.28 6.85
C PRO A 203 7.64 -9.15 7.87
N GLN A 204 6.86 -9.91 8.63
CA GLN A 204 7.38 -10.76 9.69
C GLN A 204 7.50 -12.21 9.22
N ARG A 205 8.63 -12.84 9.53
CA ARG A 205 8.88 -14.24 9.17
C ARG A 205 8.28 -15.17 10.23
N GLN A 206 7.48 -16.13 9.79
CA GLN A 206 6.90 -17.19 10.62
C GLN A 206 7.86 -18.37 10.76
N ASP A 207 7.66 -19.21 11.80
CA ASP A 207 8.43 -20.43 12.03
C ASP A 207 8.39 -21.43 10.85
N ASN A 208 7.30 -21.41 10.08
CA ASN A 208 7.11 -22.28 8.92
C ASN A 208 7.83 -21.78 7.66
N GLY A 209 8.51 -20.63 7.74
CA GLY A 209 9.22 -19.99 6.63
C GLY A 209 8.40 -18.99 5.83
N ASN A 210 7.08 -18.93 6.03
CA ASN A 210 6.24 -17.94 5.34
C ASN A 210 6.42 -16.55 5.97
N TRP A 211 5.96 -15.54 5.23
CA TRP A 211 5.97 -14.14 5.59
C TRP A 211 4.56 -13.62 5.81
N ILE A 212 4.39 -12.80 6.85
CA ILE A 212 3.17 -12.05 7.12
C ILE A 212 3.39 -10.62 6.62
N ALA A 213 2.64 -10.23 5.59
CA ALA A 213 2.56 -8.87 5.09
C ALA A 213 1.20 -8.27 5.45
N GLU A 214 1.19 -7.07 6.01
CA GLU A 214 -0.03 -6.43 6.51
C GLU A 214 -0.17 -5.02 5.98
N GLY A 215 -1.41 -4.60 5.76
CA GLY A 215 -1.70 -3.23 5.34
C GLY A 215 -3.18 -2.87 5.44
N THR A 216 -3.45 -1.57 5.51
CA THR A 216 -4.81 -1.03 5.61
C THR A 216 -5.19 -0.33 4.33
N ARG A 217 -6.32 -0.72 3.71
CA ARG A 217 -6.86 -0.07 2.50
C ARG A 217 -8.36 0.18 2.67
N ASP A 218 -8.79 1.40 2.34
CA ASP A 218 -10.18 1.88 2.52
C ASP A 218 -10.77 1.64 3.94
N GLY A 219 -9.89 1.63 4.96
CA GLY A 219 -10.27 1.40 6.35
C GLY A 219 -10.44 -0.07 6.74
N VAL A 220 -9.92 -1.01 5.95
CA VAL A 220 -9.89 -2.45 6.23
C VAL A 220 -8.44 -2.90 6.41
N ARG A 221 -8.10 -3.52 7.55
CA ARG A 221 -6.80 -4.18 7.75
C ARG A 221 -6.82 -5.55 7.08
N VAL A 222 -5.86 -5.79 6.21
CA VAL A 222 -5.71 -7.03 5.45
C VAL A 222 -4.39 -7.67 5.82
N VAL A 223 -4.44 -8.98 6.08
CA VAL A 223 -3.25 -9.80 6.32
C VAL A 223 -3.06 -10.73 5.13
N VAL A 224 -1.84 -10.77 4.61
CA VAL A 224 -1.43 -11.60 3.48
C VAL A 224 -0.27 -12.49 3.89
N ILE A 225 -0.39 -13.79 3.60
CA ILE A 225 0.66 -14.77 3.84
C ILE A 225 1.36 -15.06 2.52
N VAL A 226 2.66 -14.85 2.47
CA VAL A 226 3.52 -15.05 1.28
C VAL A 226 4.56 -16.12 1.60
N ASP A 227 4.85 -17.04 0.68
CA ASP A 227 5.94 -18.00 0.88
C ASP A 227 7.30 -17.45 0.40
N ASP A 228 8.37 -18.21 0.62
CA ASP A 228 9.74 -17.81 0.25
C ASP A 228 9.94 -17.66 -1.27
N ASP A 229 9.07 -18.27 -2.10
CA ASP A 229 9.11 -18.13 -3.56
C ASP A 229 8.37 -16.87 -4.05
N GLY A 230 7.69 -16.16 -3.13
CA GLY A 230 6.88 -14.97 -3.42
C GLY A 230 5.45 -15.30 -3.84
N ASP A 231 5.03 -16.56 -3.78
CA ASP A 231 3.64 -16.91 -4.05
C ASP A 231 2.79 -16.57 -2.82
N VAL A 232 1.66 -15.89 -3.04
CA VAL A 232 0.68 -15.72 -1.96
C VAL A 232 0.13 -17.10 -1.62
N VAL A 233 0.03 -17.39 -0.33
CA VAL A 233 -0.54 -18.62 0.20
C VAL A 233 -2.02 -18.42 0.53
N THR A 234 -2.33 -17.33 1.23
CA THR A 234 -3.69 -16.93 1.60
C THR A 234 -3.72 -15.45 1.98
N ALA A 235 -4.91 -14.87 2.05
CA ALA A 235 -5.14 -13.52 2.55
C ALA A 235 -6.54 -13.41 3.15
N TYR A 236 -6.70 -12.53 4.13
CA TYR A 236 -7.99 -12.30 4.79
C TYR A 236 -8.09 -10.89 5.36
N PRO A 237 -9.31 -10.34 5.47
CA PRO A 237 -9.54 -9.14 6.24
C PRO A 237 -9.55 -9.50 7.72
N GLU A 238 -8.87 -8.71 8.53
CA GLU A 238 -8.82 -8.94 9.97
C GLU A 238 -9.94 -8.15 10.67
N TYR A 239 -10.02 -6.85 10.40
CA TYR A 239 -11.04 -5.94 10.92
C TYR A 239 -11.14 -4.66 10.08
N GLY A 240 -12.13 -3.82 10.38
CA GLY A 240 -12.30 -2.52 9.76
C GLY A 240 -13.66 -2.32 9.12
N LYS A 241 -13.79 -1.23 8.35
CA LYS A 241 -15.07 -0.80 7.79
C LYS A 241 -15.68 -1.88 6.91
N GLY A 242 -16.84 -2.40 7.31
CA GLY A 242 -17.62 -3.38 6.54
C GLY A 242 -17.13 -4.82 6.66
N VAL A 243 -16.07 -5.09 7.44
CA VAL A 243 -15.64 -6.47 7.70
C VAL A 243 -16.66 -7.15 8.61
N CYS A 244 -17.01 -8.38 8.24
CA CYS A 244 -17.93 -9.24 8.98
C CYS A 244 -17.25 -10.55 9.36
N ARG A 245 -17.84 -11.30 10.29
CA ARG A 245 -17.54 -12.71 10.54
C ARG A 245 -18.78 -13.54 10.26
N ASN A 246 -18.63 -14.60 9.48
CA ASN A 246 -19.70 -15.56 9.25
C ASN A 246 -20.03 -16.32 10.53
N ASP A 247 -21.31 -16.43 10.87
CA ASP A 247 -21.78 -17.27 11.98
C ASP A 247 -21.73 -18.78 11.65
N GLU A 248 -22.35 -19.62 12.48
CA GLU A 248 -22.36 -21.08 12.30
C GLU A 248 -23.12 -21.51 11.03
N GLU A 249 -24.08 -20.69 10.60
CA GLU A 249 -24.90 -20.86 9.40
C GLU A 249 -24.21 -20.32 8.14
N GLY A 250 -23.15 -19.54 8.29
CA GLY A 250 -22.42 -18.92 7.20
C GLY A 250 -22.91 -17.51 6.87
N ASP A 251 -23.81 -16.94 7.67
CA ASP A 251 -24.35 -15.61 7.44
C ASP A 251 -23.39 -14.54 8.00
N PRO A 252 -23.03 -13.49 7.21
CA PRO A 252 -22.11 -12.45 7.68
C PRO A 252 -22.70 -11.61 8.82
N GLN A 253 -22.04 -11.60 9.97
CA GLN A 253 -22.38 -10.76 11.11
C GLN A 253 -21.33 -9.64 11.28
N PRO A 254 -21.73 -8.40 11.58
CA PRO A 254 -20.79 -7.34 11.93
C PRO A 254 -19.88 -7.80 13.07
N LEU A 255 -18.58 -7.50 12.97
CA LEU A 255 -17.64 -7.76 14.06
C LEU A 255 -18.10 -7.04 15.34
N SER A 256 -17.98 -7.73 16.48
CA SER A 256 -18.22 -7.09 17.78
C SER A 256 -17.26 -5.91 18.01
N PRO A 257 -17.56 -4.94 18.89
CA PRO A 257 -16.62 -3.84 19.15
C PRO A 257 -15.22 -4.31 19.58
N GLU A 258 -15.13 -5.43 20.30
CA GLU A 258 -13.88 -6.08 20.68
C GLU A 258 -13.16 -6.70 19.46
N GLU A 259 -13.88 -7.16 18.44
CA GLU A 259 -13.29 -7.70 17.20
C GLU A 259 -13.02 -6.63 16.13
N ASN A 260 -13.81 -5.56 16.09
CA ASN A 260 -13.76 -4.50 15.09
C ASN A 260 -12.84 -3.33 15.49
N GLY A 261 -12.37 -3.33 16.73
CA GLY A 261 -11.48 -2.31 17.29
C GLY A 261 -10.83 -2.67 18.64
N GLY A 262 -11.00 -3.90 19.14
CA GLY A 262 -10.39 -4.39 20.38
C GLY A 262 -9.28 -5.44 20.17
N ARG A 263 -8.82 -5.61 18.92
CA ARG A 263 -7.47 -6.10 18.62
C ARG A 263 -6.69 -5.01 17.90
N SER A 264 -6.39 -3.94 18.62
CA SER A 264 -5.07 -3.34 18.47
C SER A 264 -4.10 -4.46 18.84
N SER A 265 -3.41 -5.06 17.86
CA SER A 265 -2.41 -6.12 18.10
C SER A 265 -1.11 -5.54 18.65
N VAL A 266 -1.27 -4.57 19.55
CA VAL A 266 -0.27 -3.77 20.22
C VAL A 266 -0.94 -3.49 21.56
N ASP A 267 -0.82 -4.43 22.50
CA ASP A 267 -1.22 -4.20 23.87
C ASP A 267 -0.35 -3.01 24.32
N ILE A 268 -0.94 -1.82 24.47
CA ILE A 268 -0.16 -0.60 24.77
C ILE A 268 0.66 -0.79 26.05
N ASP A 269 0.09 -1.52 27.01
CA ASP A 269 0.81 -1.90 28.23
C ASP A 269 1.98 -2.86 27.93
N GLU A 270 1.82 -3.79 26.97
CA GLU A 270 2.89 -4.72 26.54
C GLU A 270 4.00 -4.00 25.76
N GLU A 271 3.69 -3.08 24.84
CA GLU A 271 4.73 -2.30 24.15
C GLU A 271 5.47 -1.35 25.10
N LEU A 272 4.79 -0.81 26.10
CA LEU A 272 5.45 0.02 27.11
C LEU A 272 6.32 -0.82 28.04
N ASP A 273 5.89 -2.05 28.36
CA ASP A 273 6.70 -3.02 29.09
C ASP A 273 7.92 -3.46 28.26
N ASP A 274 7.75 -3.79 26.97
CA ASP A 274 8.83 -4.13 26.04
C ASP A 274 9.81 -2.96 25.84
N ALA A 275 9.30 -1.72 25.73
CA ALA A 275 10.13 -0.52 25.68
C ALA A 275 10.95 -0.34 26.95
N GLN A 276 10.38 -0.67 28.12
CA GLN A 276 11.08 -0.61 29.39
C GLN A 276 12.14 -1.71 29.50
N GLU A 277 11.84 -2.94 29.06
CA GLU A 277 12.82 -4.04 29.05
C GLU A 277 14.01 -3.72 28.12
N ALA A 278 13.75 -3.11 26.97
CA ALA A 278 14.79 -2.69 26.04
C ALA A 278 15.67 -1.56 26.60
N ASP A 279 15.07 -0.58 27.29
CA ASP A 279 15.83 0.46 28.01
C ASP A 279 16.70 -0.14 29.13
N ASP A 280 16.15 -1.05 29.93
CA ASP A 280 16.87 -1.74 31.01
C ASP A 280 18.07 -2.53 30.45
N HIS A 281 17.90 -3.17 29.30
CA HIS A 281 18.97 -3.88 28.60
C HIS A 281 20.06 -2.92 28.08
N ALA A 282 19.67 -1.77 27.55
CA ALA A 282 20.62 -0.75 27.11
C ALA A 282 21.44 -0.20 28.27
N GLU A 283 20.81 0.07 29.42
CA GLU A 283 21.50 0.52 30.63
C GLU A 283 22.48 -0.55 31.16
N GLU A 284 22.09 -1.82 31.14
CA GLU A 284 22.97 -2.92 31.57
C GLU A 284 24.17 -3.08 30.63
N ALA A 285 23.95 -2.99 29.31
CA ALA A 285 25.01 -3.06 28.31
C ALA A 285 26.00 -1.89 28.45
N GLU A 286 25.53 -0.65 28.70
CA GLU A 286 26.41 0.48 28.98
C GLU A 286 27.23 0.30 30.26
N HIS A 287 26.61 -0.19 31.34
CA HIS A 287 27.33 -0.41 32.58
C HIS A 287 28.48 -1.41 32.38
N ARG A 288 28.24 -2.51 31.66
CA ARG A 288 29.29 -3.48 31.32
C ARG A 288 30.33 -2.88 30.37
N ALA A 289 29.94 -2.00 29.45
CA ALA A 289 30.88 -1.31 28.57
C ALA A 289 31.86 -0.44 29.36
N ASP A 290 31.36 0.28 30.37
CA ASP A 290 32.18 1.10 31.27
C ASP A 290 33.13 0.24 32.11
N GLU A 291 32.68 -0.92 32.63
CA GLU A 291 33.56 -1.88 33.33
C GLU A 291 34.67 -2.40 32.40
N HIS A 292 34.35 -2.69 31.13
CA HIS A 292 35.34 -3.10 30.15
C HIS A 292 36.30 -1.96 29.77
N GLU A 293 35.84 -0.71 29.74
CA GLU A 293 36.72 0.44 29.49
C GLU A 293 37.69 0.67 30.66
N GLU A 294 37.22 0.58 31.91
CA GLU A 294 38.08 0.63 33.11
C GLU A 294 39.12 -0.51 33.10
N ALA A 295 38.69 -1.74 32.79
CA ALA A 295 39.59 -2.89 32.67
C ALA A 295 40.62 -2.72 31.52
N ALA A 296 40.23 -2.07 30.42
CA ALA A 296 41.16 -1.75 29.33
C ALA A 296 42.23 -0.73 29.77
N GLU A 297 41.84 0.29 30.53
CA GLU A 297 42.76 1.27 31.11
C GLU A 297 43.73 0.62 32.09
N GLU A 298 43.25 -0.22 33.02
CA GLU A 298 44.10 -0.95 33.97
C GLU A 298 45.10 -1.88 33.26
N ALA A 299 44.65 -2.61 32.23
CA ALA A 299 45.52 -3.49 31.44
C ALA A 299 46.58 -2.70 30.66
N ALA A 300 46.21 -1.54 30.10
CA ALA A 300 47.13 -0.64 29.41
C ALA A 300 48.20 -0.09 30.37
N GLU A 301 47.81 0.30 31.59
CA GLU A 301 48.75 0.73 32.64
C GLU A 301 49.70 -0.39 33.10
N ALA A 302 49.22 -1.64 33.12
CA ALA A 302 50.03 -2.82 33.41
C ALA A 302 50.98 -3.22 32.26
N GLY A 303 50.84 -2.60 31.09
CA GLY A 303 51.62 -2.90 29.88
C GLY A 303 51.13 -4.13 29.11
N ASP A 304 49.93 -4.63 29.41
CA ASP A 304 49.28 -5.73 28.69
C ASP A 304 48.39 -5.17 27.57
N HIS A 305 49.03 -4.85 26.44
CA HIS A 305 48.35 -4.24 25.30
C HIS A 305 47.36 -5.18 24.59
N GLU A 306 47.53 -6.51 24.72
CA GLU A 306 46.62 -7.49 24.14
C GLU A 306 45.30 -7.49 24.92
N ALA A 307 45.37 -7.64 26.25
CA ALA A 307 44.20 -7.54 27.12
C ALA A 307 43.51 -6.17 27.01
N ALA A 308 44.27 -5.07 26.95
CA ALA A 308 43.69 -3.73 26.77
C ALA A 308 42.91 -3.60 25.46
N SER A 309 43.42 -4.19 24.36
CA SER A 309 42.73 -4.19 23.07
C SER A 309 41.47 -5.05 23.08
N GLU A 310 41.49 -6.20 23.77
CA GLU A 310 40.34 -7.09 23.90
C GLU A 310 39.22 -6.43 24.71
N HIS A 311 39.56 -5.83 25.86
CA HIS A 311 38.61 -5.11 26.69
C HIS A 311 38.03 -3.87 25.99
N SER A 312 38.84 -3.13 25.23
CA SER A 312 38.36 -1.99 24.44
C SER A 312 37.40 -2.42 23.31
N ALA A 313 37.68 -3.54 22.64
CA ALA A 313 36.78 -4.08 21.62
C ALA A 313 35.46 -4.59 22.23
N ALA A 314 35.51 -5.21 23.40
CA ALA A 314 34.32 -5.63 24.14
C ALA A 314 33.45 -4.42 24.58
N ALA A 315 34.08 -3.35 25.07
CA ALA A 315 33.38 -2.12 25.42
C ALA A 315 32.67 -1.48 24.21
N GLN A 316 33.31 -1.47 23.03
CA GLN A 316 32.68 -0.98 21.80
C GLN A 316 31.48 -1.84 21.39
N SER A 317 31.63 -3.18 21.41
CA SER A 317 30.53 -4.08 21.07
C SER A 317 29.32 -3.91 21.99
N LEU A 318 29.54 -3.68 23.28
CA LEU A 318 28.47 -3.45 24.25
C LEU A 318 27.79 -2.08 24.07
N ARG A 319 28.52 -1.06 23.62
CA ARG A 319 27.95 0.25 23.26
C ARG A 319 27.04 0.16 22.03
N ASP A 320 27.45 -0.60 21.02
CA ASP A 320 26.63 -0.85 19.82
C ASP A 320 25.34 -1.62 20.17
N GLU A 321 25.44 -2.59 21.11
CA GLU A 321 24.29 -3.32 21.65
C GLU A 321 23.34 -2.38 22.41
N ALA A 322 23.87 -1.49 23.27
CA ALA A 322 23.06 -0.51 23.98
C ALA A 322 22.34 0.47 23.04
N GLU A 323 22.99 0.94 21.98
CA GLU A 323 22.37 1.79 20.95
C GLU A 323 21.23 1.04 20.24
N THR A 324 21.45 -0.23 19.91
CA THR A 324 20.43 -1.08 19.28
C THR A 324 19.22 -1.27 20.19
N SER A 325 19.44 -1.53 21.48
CA SER A 325 18.36 -1.69 22.46
C SER A 325 17.57 -0.38 22.69
N ARG A 326 18.22 0.79 22.68
CA ARG A 326 17.51 2.08 22.71
C ARG A 326 16.64 2.32 21.48
N MET A 327 17.16 2.00 20.30
CA MET A 327 16.37 2.12 19.06
C MET A 327 15.15 1.20 19.10
N ALA A 328 15.27 0.00 19.67
CA ALA A 328 14.13 -0.89 19.88
C ALA A 328 13.12 -0.26 20.87
N ALA A 329 13.58 0.28 21.99
CA ALA A 329 12.71 0.96 22.97
C ALA A 329 11.93 2.13 22.36
N ASP A 330 12.58 2.95 21.54
CA ASP A 330 11.93 4.06 20.84
C ASP A 330 10.89 3.57 19.81
N GLN A 331 11.16 2.47 19.10
CA GLN A 331 10.18 1.86 18.18
C GLN A 331 8.94 1.35 18.92
N HIS A 332 9.11 0.71 20.07
CA HIS A 332 8.01 0.26 20.91
C HIS A 332 7.17 1.43 21.44
N ARG A 333 7.80 2.52 21.89
CA ARG A 333 7.08 3.76 22.28
C ARG A 333 6.33 4.40 21.12
N GLU A 334 6.92 4.48 19.94
CA GLU A 334 6.24 5.02 18.76
C GLU A 334 5.03 4.16 18.35
N ARG A 335 5.10 2.84 18.54
CA ARG A 335 3.95 1.95 18.34
C ARG A 335 2.86 2.19 19.38
N ALA A 336 3.23 2.33 20.65
CA ALA A 336 2.31 2.66 21.74
C ALA A 336 1.61 4.01 21.51
N ASP A 337 2.36 5.07 21.14
CA ASP A 337 1.80 6.39 20.86
C ASP A 337 0.86 6.38 19.65
N ARG A 338 1.25 5.67 18.59
CA ARG A 338 0.42 5.54 17.38
C ARG A 338 -0.86 4.75 17.64
N ALA A 339 -0.80 3.71 18.49
CA ALA A 339 -1.97 2.98 18.95
C ALA A 339 -2.88 3.88 19.81
N HIS A 340 -2.30 4.68 20.71
CA HIS A 340 -3.04 5.63 21.54
C HIS A 340 -3.73 6.74 20.71
N ASP A 341 -3.11 7.25 19.65
CA ASP A 341 -3.70 8.27 18.79
C ASP A 341 -4.78 7.69 17.86
N ALA A 342 -4.62 6.45 17.38
CA ALA A 342 -5.65 5.74 16.63
C ALA A 342 -6.95 5.56 17.46
N ASP A 343 -6.82 5.26 18.76
CA ASP A 343 -7.94 5.14 19.71
C ASP A 343 -8.66 6.48 19.95
N ARG A 344 -7.91 7.60 19.98
CA ARG A 344 -8.48 8.95 20.11
C ARG A 344 -9.26 9.36 18.88
N ASP A 345 -8.72 9.09 17.69
CA ASP A 345 -9.36 9.45 16.43
C ASP A 345 -10.63 8.62 16.20
N ALA A 346 -10.58 7.31 16.52
CA ALA A 346 -11.75 6.44 16.52
C ALA A 346 -12.85 6.95 17.48
N SER A 347 -12.47 7.45 18.66
CA SER A 347 -13.42 8.01 19.65
C SER A 347 -14.02 9.36 19.24
N SER A 348 -13.31 10.14 18.42
CA SER A 348 -13.76 11.46 17.97
C SER A 348 -14.76 11.40 16.79
N PHE A 349 -14.73 10.32 16.01
CA PHE A 349 -15.60 10.12 14.86
C PHE A 349 -17.06 9.81 15.22
N TRP A 350 -17.33 9.36 16.46
CA TRP A 350 -18.68 9.04 16.94
C TRP A 350 -19.42 10.20 17.62
N ASN A 351 -18.88 11.43 17.59
CA ASN A 351 -19.47 12.63 18.22
C ASN A 351 -19.86 13.77 17.25
N LEU A 352 -20.01 13.46 15.95
CA LEU A 352 -20.60 14.35 14.92
C LEU A 352 -21.69 13.58 14.18
#